data_AF-A0A7X0ARJ0-F1
#
_entry.id   AF-A0A7X0ARJ0-F1
#
_cell.length_a   1.000
_cell.length_b   1.000
_cell.length_c   1.000
_cell.angle_alpha   90.00
_cell.angle_beta   90.00
_cell.angle_gamma   90.00
#
_symmetry.space_group_name_H-M   'P 1'
#
loop_
_entity.id
_entity.type
_entity.pdbx_description
1 polymer ?
#
loop_
_entity_poly.entity_id
_entity_poly.type
_entity_poly.pdbx_seq_one_letter_code
_entity_poly.pdbx_strand_id
1 'polypeptide(L)'
;MNRFLELAKAVRLRYPNDQFFDQLDHRLVSTPGVAKQYAEYEDTFEIIDDESWKILMVKAVNHFLDHRKGQMKQGFFNQLNDAFAYRYLVSSGCQDVAILAEDGLPCPDISYRDNAGNRRFCEVKTINISENEIARRSSKQIFSSTSLYGTLGPTCIKKLSEAMDMAAKQMDARGGIGLTYILMHFDDCTLDFLESYAQQISDCLASHSALAVVVQVGVPGSYTISKP
;
A
#
# COMPACT_ATOMS: atom_id res chain seq x y z
N MET A 1 -16.29 -8.44 13.73
CA MET A 1 -15.91 -9.74 13.15
C MET A 1 -14.44 -9.62 12.82
N ASN A 2 -13.56 -10.52 13.29
CA ASN A 2 -12.12 -10.33 13.08
C ASN A 2 -11.73 -10.72 11.65
N ARG A 3 -11.57 -9.71 10.78
CA ARG A 3 -11.36 -9.88 9.33
C ARG A 3 -9.96 -10.43 9.05
N PHE A 4 -8.95 -10.03 9.84
CA PHE A 4 -7.62 -10.61 9.71
C PHE A 4 -7.60 -12.12 9.99
N LEU A 5 -8.33 -12.60 11.01
CA LEU A 5 -8.44 -14.03 11.31
C LEU A 5 -9.14 -14.80 10.19
N GLU A 6 -10.15 -14.21 9.56
CA GLU A 6 -10.79 -14.77 8.37
C GLU A 6 -9.79 -14.91 7.21
N LEU A 7 -9.06 -13.85 6.90
CA LEU A 7 -8.00 -13.82 5.89
C LEU A 7 -6.90 -14.86 6.16
N ALA A 8 -6.43 -14.96 7.41
CA ALA A 8 -5.42 -15.94 7.80
C ALA A 8 -5.93 -17.39 7.64
N LYS A 9 -7.21 -17.65 7.94
CA LYS A 9 -7.84 -18.96 7.68
C LYS A 9 -7.92 -19.26 6.18
N ALA A 10 -8.30 -18.28 5.36
CA ALA A 10 -8.36 -18.44 3.91
C ALA A 10 -6.99 -18.78 3.31
N VAL A 11 -5.92 -18.10 3.77
CA VAL A 11 -4.54 -18.41 3.38
C VAL A 11 -4.14 -19.83 3.81
N ARG A 12 -4.40 -20.23 5.06
CA ARG A 12 -4.06 -21.59 5.54
C ARG A 12 -4.81 -22.68 4.77
N LEU A 13 -6.05 -22.41 4.35
CA LEU A 13 -6.80 -23.34 3.51
C LEU A 13 -6.19 -23.48 2.11
N ARG A 14 -5.77 -22.36 1.51
CA ARG A 14 -5.20 -22.34 0.15
C ARG A 14 -3.76 -22.86 0.10
N TYR A 15 -2.97 -22.57 1.12
CA TYR A 15 -1.54 -22.89 1.22
C TYR A 15 -1.24 -23.62 2.54
N PRO A 16 -1.72 -24.86 2.73
CA PRO A 16 -1.65 -25.57 4.01
C PRO A 16 -0.25 -25.89 4.51
N ASN A 17 0.75 -25.85 3.62
CA ASN A 17 2.16 -26.10 3.95
C ASN A 17 2.94 -24.81 4.25
N ASP A 18 2.33 -23.64 4.08
CA ASP A 18 3.00 -22.36 4.32
C ASP A 18 2.92 -21.98 5.79
N GLN A 19 4.08 -21.70 6.39
CA GLN A 19 4.23 -21.42 7.81
C GLN A 19 4.20 -19.93 8.14
N PHE A 20 3.91 -19.05 7.17
CA PHE A 20 4.02 -17.60 7.38
C PHE A 20 3.13 -17.09 8.50
N PHE A 21 1.94 -17.67 8.69
CA PHE A 21 1.04 -17.34 9.79
C PHE A 21 1.19 -18.26 10.99
N ASP A 22 2.18 -19.14 10.99
CA ASP A 22 2.57 -19.86 12.19
C ASP A 22 3.15 -18.85 13.17
N GLN A 23 2.85 -19.03 14.45
CA GLN A 23 3.31 -18.13 15.52
C GLN A 23 2.89 -16.66 15.32
N LEU A 24 1.87 -16.36 14.51
CA LEU A 24 1.36 -14.99 14.38
C LEU A 24 0.99 -14.43 15.76
N ASP A 25 0.23 -15.18 16.56
CA ASP A 25 -0.17 -14.77 17.91
C ASP A 25 1.04 -14.45 18.80
N HIS A 26 2.09 -15.28 18.73
CA HIS A 26 3.33 -15.02 19.46
C HIS A 26 3.98 -13.72 18.99
N ARG A 27 4.09 -13.49 17.67
CA ARG A 27 4.68 -12.24 17.12
C ARG A 27 3.88 -10.99 17.48
N LEU A 28 2.55 -11.09 17.50
CA LEU A 28 1.67 -10.00 17.93
C LEU A 28 1.89 -9.64 19.41
N VAL A 29 2.21 -10.63 20.26
CA VAL A 29 2.54 -10.38 21.68
C VAL A 29 3.98 -9.90 21.85
N SER A 30 4.94 -10.50 21.14
CA SER A 30 6.37 -10.29 21.37
C SER A 30 6.94 -9.07 20.65
N THR A 31 6.25 -8.53 19.65
CA THR A 31 6.80 -7.48 18.77
C THR A 31 5.81 -6.33 18.60
N PRO A 32 5.91 -5.26 19.42
CA PRO A 32 4.94 -4.16 19.42
C PRO A 32 4.69 -3.51 18.06
N GLY A 33 5.74 -3.39 17.22
CA GLY A 33 5.60 -2.85 15.87
C GLY A 33 4.73 -3.71 14.95
N VAL A 34 4.83 -5.04 15.08
CA VAL A 34 3.98 -5.98 14.32
C VAL A 34 2.55 -5.92 14.81
N ALA A 35 2.34 -5.85 16.13
CA ALA A 35 1.01 -5.69 16.72
C ALA A 35 0.32 -4.41 16.21
N LYS A 36 1.02 -3.28 16.22
CA LYS A 36 0.51 -2.00 15.73
C LYS A 36 0.14 -2.06 14.25
N GLN A 37 0.98 -2.67 13.42
CA GLN A 37 0.71 -2.80 11.98
C GLN A 37 -0.54 -3.64 11.70
N TYR A 38 -0.72 -4.76 12.42
CA TYR A 38 -1.87 -5.63 12.23
C TYR A 38 -3.16 -5.02 12.78
N ALA A 39 -3.08 -4.28 13.90
CA ALA A 39 -4.22 -3.51 14.40
C ALA A 39 -4.67 -2.46 13.37
N GLU A 40 -3.73 -1.74 12.75
CA GLU A 40 -4.04 -0.75 11.72
C GLU A 40 -4.74 -1.37 10.49
N TYR A 41 -4.33 -2.58 10.08
CA TYR A 41 -5.05 -3.33 9.04
C TYR A 41 -6.46 -3.71 9.50
N GLU A 42 -6.61 -4.25 10.71
CA GLU A 42 -7.92 -4.65 11.24
C GLU A 42 -8.89 -3.46 11.30
N ASP A 43 -8.44 -2.33 11.86
CA ASP A 43 -9.22 -1.08 11.95
C ASP A 43 -9.64 -0.59 10.54
N THR A 44 -8.76 -0.75 9.55
CA THR A 44 -9.07 -0.40 8.16
C THR A 44 -10.04 -1.37 7.52
N PHE A 45 -9.89 -2.67 7.82
CA PHE A 45 -10.80 -3.69 7.31
C PHE A 45 -12.21 -3.50 7.85
N GLU A 46 -12.41 -3.02 9.08
CA GLU A 46 -13.76 -2.79 9.62
C GLU A 46 -14.60 -1.79 8.79
N ILE A 47 -13.97 -0.93 7.99
CA ILE A 47 -14.64 0.10 7.18
C ILE A 47 -15.11 -0.43 5.82
N ILE A 48 -14.49 -1.51 5.32
CA ILE A 48 -14.80 -2.05 3.99
C ILE A 48 -16.16 -2.75 4.01
N ASP A 49 -16.99 -2.59 2.98
CA ASP A 49 -18.24 -3.35 2.89
C ASP A 49 -17.99 -4.86 2.69
N ASP A 50 -18.98 -5.72 2.96
CA ASP A 50 -18.78 -7.17 2.92
C ASP A 50 -18.48 -7.72 1.51
N GLU A 51 -18.92 -7.05 0.44
CA GLU A 51 -18.63 -7.48 -0.93
C GLU A 51 -17.21 -7.11 -1.33
N SER A 52 -16.83 -5.85 -1.11
CA SER A 52 -15.45 -5.40 -1.30
C SER A 52 -14.45 -6.20 -0.47
N TRP A 53 -14.81 -6.57 0.76
CA TRP A 53 -13.96 -7.41 1.63
C TRP A 53 -13.70 -8.80 1.03
N LYS A 54 -14.73 -9.47 0.51
CA LYS A 54 -14.56 -10.77 -0.15
C LYS A 54 -13.63 -10.67 -1.36
N ILE A 55 -13.81 -9.62 -2.18
CA ILE A 55 -12.96 -9.38 -3.35
C ILE A 55 -11.52 -9.14 -2.91
N LEU A 56 -11.28 -8.27 -1.93
CA LEU A 56 -9.97 -7.98 -1.38
C LEU A 56 -9.27 -9.23 -0.84
N MET A 57 -10.01 -10.06 -0.09
CA MET A 57 -9.48 -11.32 0.45
C MET A 57 -9.06 -12.27 -0.67
N VAL A 58 -9.86 -12.40 -1.74
CA VAL A 58 -9.50 -13.23 -2.91
C VAL A 58 -8.25 -12.68 -3.59
N LYS A 59 -8.17 -11.35 -3.85
CA LYS A 59 -6.98 -10.70 -4.42
C LYS A 59 -5.75 -11.03 -3.57
N ALA A 60 -5.78 -10.71 -2.28
CA ALA A 60 -4.66 -10.92 -1.38
C ALA A 60 -4.20 -12.39 -1.37
N VAL A 61 -5.12 -13.35 -1.20
CA VAL A 61 -4.78 -14.79 -1.19
C VAL A 61 -4.16 -15.26 -2.51
N ASN A 62 -4.62 -14.74 -3.66
CA ASN A 62 -4.03 -15.08 -4.96
C ASN A 62 -2.58 -14.59 -5.09
N HIS A 63 -2.27 -13.44 -4.49
CA HIS A 63 -0.93 -12.85 -4.47
C HIS A 63 -0.08 -13.30 -3.26
N PHE A 64 -0.53 -14.31 -2.49
CA PHE A 64 0.14 -14.71 -1.25
C PHE A 64 1.57 -15.21 -1.45
N LEU A 65 1.84 -15.93 -2.54
CA LEU A 65 3.18 -16.43 -2.84
C LEU A 65 4.01 -15.44 -3.66
N ASP A 66 3.42 -14.33 -4.14
CA ASP A 66 4.14 -13.30 -4.87
C ASP A 66 5.02 -12.50 -3.90
N HIS A 67 6.33 -12.67 -4.04
CA HIS A 67 7.32 -11.93 -3.27
C HIS A 67 8.68 -11.94 -3.94
N ARG A 68 9.49 -10.95 -3.59
CA ARG A 68 10.92 -10.90 -3.93
C ARG A 68 11.80 -11.29 -2.75
N LYS A 69 13.04 -11.66 -3.05
CA LYS A 69 14.05 -11.97 -2.03
C LYS A 69 14.21 -10.79 -1.07
N GLY A 70 14.12 -11.06 0.24
CA GLY A 70 14.24 -10.04 1.29
C GLY A 70 12.94 -9.30 1.65
N GLN A 71 11.84 -9.55 0.94
CA GLN A 71 10.52 -9.05 1.30
C GLN A 71 9.46 -10.14 1.12
N MET A 72 9.38 -11.05 2.08
CA MET A 72 8.40 -12.14 2.04
C MET A 72 6.97 -11.62 2.02
N LYS A 73 6.12 -12.27 1.22
CA LYS A 73 4.67 -11.98 1.09
C LYS A 73 4.37 -10.54 0.66
N GLN A 74 5.28 -9.91 -0.07
CA GLN A 74 5.09 -8.52 -0.51
C GLN A 74 3.83 -8.35 -1.37
N GLY A 75 3.58 -9.24 -2.33
CA GLY A 75 2.38 -9.19 -3.17
C GLY A 75 1.10 -9.26 -2.34
N PHE A 76 1.05 -10.16 -1.35
CA PHE A 76 -0.04 -10.25 -0.38
C PHE A 76 -0.36 -8.91 0.29
N PHE A 77 0.65 -8.28 0.91
CA PHE A 77 0.45 -7.03 1.63
C PHE A 77 0.20 -5.84 0.69
N ASN A 78 0.76 -5.85 -0.51
CA ASN A 78 0.45 -4.85 -1.53
C ASN A 78 -1.05 -4.85 -1.85
N GLN A 79 -1.67 -6.04 -1.98
CA GLN A 79 -3.12 -6.13 -2.19
C GLN A 79 -3.90 -5.62 -0.97
N LEU A 80 -3.50 -5.99 0.25
CA LEU A 80 -4.16 -5.51 1.46
C LEU A 80 -4.12 -3.98 1.62
N ASN A 81 -3.15 -3.30 0.97
CA ASN A 81 -3.05 -1.85 1.02
C ASN A 81 -4.19 -1.15 0.28
N ASP A 82 -4.95 -1.86 -0.57
CA ASP A 82 -6.20 -1.34 -1.15
C ASP A 82 -7.19 -0.88 -0.09
N ALA A 83 -7.17 -1.52 1.08
CA ALA A 83 -8.00 -1.14 2.22
C ALA A 83 -7.72 0.30 2.69
N PHE A 84 -6.47 0.76 2.66
CA PHE A 84 -6.13 2.13 3.07
C PHE A 84 -6.68 3.17 2.10
N ALA A 85 -6.58 2.89 0.80
CA ALA A 85 -7.18 3.73 -0.23
C ALA A 85 -8.71 3.75 -0.12
N TYR A 86 -9.33 2.59 0.13
CA TYR A 86 -10.78 2.49 0.39
C TYR A 86 -11.19 3.37 1.57
N ARG A 87 -10.50 3.23 2.71
CA ARG A 87 -10.74 4.06 3.91
C ARG A 87 -10.57 5.54 3.61
N TYR A 88 -9.51 5.91 2.88
CA TYR A 88 -9.26 7.29 2.48
C TYR A 88 -10.44 7.86 1.67
N LEU A 89 -10.93 7.13 0.66
CA LEU A 89 -12.05 7.56 -0.18
C LEU A 89 -13.33 7.76 0.64
N VAL A 90 -13.67 6.79 1.50
CA VAL A 90 -14.84 6.89 2.41
C VAL A 90 -14.70 8.11 3.34
N SER A 91 -13.53 8.29 3.96
CA SER A 91 -13.28 9.42 4.86
C SER A 91 -13.32 10.78 4.16
N SER A 92 -13.03 10.80 2.85
CA SER A 92 -13.08 11.99 1.99
C SER A 92 -14.49 12.31 1.48
N GLY A 93 -15.50 11.53 1.88
CA GLY A 93 -16.90 11.73 1.49
C GLY A 93 -17.30 11.11 0.15
N CYS A 94 -16.41 10.32 -0.48
CA CYS A 94 -16.75 9.60 -1.71
C CYS A 94 -17.85 8.56 -1.45
N GLN A 95 -18.70 8.35 -2.45
CA GLN A 95 -19.84 7.42 -2.38
C GLN A 95 -19.59 6.19 -3.26
N ASP A 96 -20.41 5.15 -3.07
CA ASP A 96 -20.35 3.91 -3.87
C ASP A 96 -18.91 3.35 -4.02
N VAL A 97 -18.11 3.43 -2.95
CA VAL A 97 -16.73 2.95 -2.95
C VAL A 97 -16.75 1.42 -3.01
N ALA A 98 -16.09 0.83 -3.99
CA ALA A 98 -16.09 -0.62 -4.21
C ALA A 98 -14.74 -1.10 -4.73
N ILE A 99 -14.19 -2.14 -4.09
CA ILE A 99 -12.99 -2.85 -4.58
C ILE A 99 -13.37 -3.67 -5.81
N LEU A 100 -12.56 -3.56 -6.87
CA LEU A 100 -12.78 -4.24 -8.14
C LEU A 100 -12.02 -5.56 -8.19
N ALA A 101 -12.69 -6.59 -8.73
CA ALA A 101 -12.07 -7.89 -8.96
C ALA A 101 -11.09 -7.84 -10.14
N GLU A 102 -10.03 -8.65 -10.04
CA GLU A 102 -9.11 -8.90 -11.15
C GLU A 102 -9.74 -9.86 -12.15
N ASP A 103 -9.86 -9.45 -13.41
CA ASP A 103 -10.39 -10.26 -14.52
C ASP A 103 -9.34 -10.58 -15.59
N GLY A 104 -8.05 -10.35 -15.28
CA GLY A 104 -6.93 -10.55 -16.19
C GLY A 104 -6.71 -9.42 -17.20
N LEU A 105 -7.55 -8.39 -17.21
CA LEU A 105 -7.35 -7.17 -17.97
C LEU A 105 -6.82 -6.04 -17.06
N PRO A 106 -6.14 -5.02 -17.61
CA PRO A 106 -5.83 -3.82 -16.85
C PRO A 106 -7.10 -3.24 -16.21
N CYS A 107 -7.12 -3.24 -14.89
CA CYS A 107 -8.25 -2.81 -14.08
C CYS A 107 -7.70 -1.98 -12.92
N PRO A 108 -8.34 -0.85 -12.59
CA PRO A 108 -8.04 -0.15 -11.36
C PRO A 108 -8.49 -0.96 -10.15
N ASP A 109 -7.91 -0.69 -8.99
CA ASP A 109 -8.22 -1.45 -7.77
C ASP A 109 -9.59 -1.12 -7.18
N ILE A 110 -10.04 0.13 -7.30
CA ILE A 110 -11.26 0.62 -6.65
C ILE A 110 -12.05 1.51 -7.62
N SER A 111 -13.38 1.42 -7.57
CA SER A 111 -14.28 2.42 -8.16
C SER A 111 -15.01 3.20 -7.07
N TYR A 112 -15.35 4.46 -7.35
CA TYR A 112 -16.11 5.31 -6.43
C TYR A 112 -16.88 6.39 -7.20
N ARG A 113 -17.73 7.13 -6.50
CA ARG A 113 -18.33 8.39 -6.96
C ARG A 113 -17.73 9.56 -6.19
N ASP A 114 -17.29 10.58 -6.93
CA ASP A 114 -16.85 11.84 -6.35
C ASP A 114 -18.04 12.65 -5.78
N ASN A 115 -17.74 13.75 -5.08
CA ASN A 115 -18.77 14.60 -4.46
C ASN A 115 -19.73 15.25 -5.48
N ALA A 116 -19.38 15.25 -6.77
CA ALA A 116 -20.26 15.70 -7.86
C ALA A 116 -21.06 14.54 -8.49
N GLY A 117 -20.93 13.32 -7.96
CA GLY A 117 -21.65 12.12 -8.41
C GLY A 117 -21.03 11.41 -9.62
N ASN A 118 -19.87 11.87 -10.10
CA ASN A 118 -19.21 11.26 -11.26
C ASN A 118 -18.51 9.98 -10.82
N ARG A 119 -18.64 8.93 -11.64
CA ARG A 119 -17.87 7.70 -11.43
C ARG A 119 -16.39 7.97 -11.72
N ARG A 120 -15.54 7.54 -10.79
CA ARG A 120 -14.08 7.65 -10.82
C ARG A 120 -13.45 6.32 -10.43
N PHE A 121 -12.14 6.22 -10.62
CA PHE A 121 -11.35 5.06 -10.22
C PHE A 121 -10.20 5.48 -9.31
N CYS A 122 -9.76 4.56 -8.46
CA CYS A 122 -8.56 4.69 -7.68
C CYS A 122 -7.65 3.49 -7.97
N GLU A 123 -6.39 3.78 -8.30
CA GLU A 123 -5.34 2.78 -8.40
C GLU A 123 -4.43 2.89 -7.18
N VAL A 124 -4.09 1.75 -6.61
CA VAL A 124 -3.26 1.65 -5.41
C VAL A 124 -1.87 1.13 -5.78
N LYS A 125 -0.84 1.86 -5.37
CA LYS A 125 0.55 1.47 -5.57
C LYS A 125 1.28 1.39 -4.25
N THR A 126 2.17 0.41 -4.13
CA THR A 126 3.05 0.30 -2.96
C THR A 126 4.50 0.45 -3.38
N ILE A 127 5.15 1.53 -2.93
CA ILE A 127 6.60 1.72 -3.08
C ILE A 127 7.27 1.13 -1.85
N ASN A 128 8.06 0.09 -2.06
CA ASN A 128 8.75 -0.63 -1.00
C ASN A 128 10.21 -0.17 -0.84
N ILE A 129 10.82 -0.58 0.27
CA ILE A 129 12.25 -0.32 0.54
C ILE A 129 13.14 -0.76 -0.63
N SER A 130 14.28 -0.10 -0.78
CA SER A 130 15.22 -0.31 -1.87
C SER A 130 15.96 -1.64 -1.74
N GLU A 131 16.50 -2.14 -2.85
CA GLU A 131 17.40 -3.30 -2.86
C GLU A 131 18.64 -3.06 -1.99
N ASN A 132 19.14 -1.82 -1.97
CA ASN A 132 20.24 -1.42 -1.12
C ASN A 132 19.87 -1.59 0.36
N GLU A 133 18.66 -1.22 0.75
CA GLU A 133 18.19 -1.41 2.11
C GLU A 133 17.99 -2.88 2.48
N ILE A 134 17.45 -3.68 1.57
CA ILE A 134 17.34 -5.13 1.75
C ILE A 134 18.74 -5.74 1.98
N ALA A 135 19.73 -5.33 1.19
CA ALA A 135 21.11 -5.78 1.32
C ALA A 135 21.74 -5.33 2.65
N ARG A 136 21.50 -4.08 3.09
CA ARG A 136 21.99 -3.54 4.37
C ARG A 136 21.40 -4.30 5.57
N ARG A 137 20.09 -4.55 5.59
CA ARG A 137 19.44 -5.33 6.64
C ARG A 137 20.00 -6.75 6.74
N SER A 138 20.44 -7.30 5.61
CA SER A 138 21.05 -8.62 5.55
C SER A 138 22.54 -8.65 5.95
N SER A 139 23.26 -7.52 5.86
CA SER A 139 24.71 -7.48 6.05
C SER A 139 25.15 -7.43 7.52
N LYS A 140 24.22 -7.23 8.47
CA LYS A 140 24.48 -7.04 9.92
C LYS A 140 25.44 -5.87 10.25
N GLN A 141 25.70 -4.98 9.30
CA GLN A 141 26.55 -3.80 9.49
C GLN A 141 25.73 -2.62 10.03
N ILE A 142 26.38 -1.78 10.84
CA ILE A 142 25.80 -0.52 11.32
C ILE A 142 26.17 0.57 10.33
N PHE A 143 25.15 1.29 9.85
CA PHE A 143 25.29 2.37 8.90
C PHE A 143 24.89 3.69 9.57
N SER A 144 25.58 4.80 9.28
CA SER A 144 25.20 6.12 9.81
C SER A 144 24.05 6.72 9.00
N SER A 145 23.12 7.39 9.68
CA SER A 145 21.82 7.77 9.13
C SER A 145 21.86 8.94 8.15
N THR A 146 22.64 10.00 8.42
CA THR A 146 22.52 11.25 7.64
C THR A 146 23.01 11.15 6.20
N SER A 147 24.14 10.49 5.92
CA SER A 147 24.66 10.40 4.55
C SER A 147 23.88 9.42 3.67
N LEU A 148 23.12 8.51 4.28
CA LEU A 148 22.35 7.47 3.57
C LEU A 148 20.87 7.80 3.43
N TYR A 149 20.30 8.48 4.42
CA TYR A 149 18.87 8.75 4.52
C TYR A 149 18.55 10.25 4.45
N GLY A 150 19.53 11.15 4.32
CA GLY A 150 19.26 12.59 4.30
C GLY A 150 18.32 13.06 3.17
N THR A 151 18.22 12.32 2.07
CA THR A 151 17.38 12.64 0.92
C THR A 151 16.79 11.39 0.25
N LEU A 152 15.72 11.59 -0.53
CA LEU A 152 15.22 10.55 -1.43
C LEU A 152 16.14 10.50 -2.64
N GLY A 153 16.85 9.39 -2.79
CA GLY A 153 17.71 9.18 -3.95
C GLY A 153 16.92 9.22 -5.27
N PRO A 154 17.58 9.52 -6.41
CA PRO A 154 16.93 9.67 -7.72
C PRO A 154 16.17 8.41 -8.15
N THR A 155 16.62 7.22 -7.73
CA THR A 155 15.91 5.97 -7.98
C THR A 155 14.54 5.92 -7.30
N CYS A 156 14.42 6.49 -6.09
CA CYS A 156 13.17 6.53 -5.35
C CYS A 156 12.17 7.48 -6.01
N ILE A 157 12.62 8.67 -6.40
CA ILE A 157 11.81 9.66 -7.13
C ILE A 157 11.35 9.11 -8.48
N LYS A 158 12.25 8.41 -9.20
CA LYS A 158 11.90 7.74 -10.44
C LYS A 158 10.78 6.70 -10.23
N LYS A 159 10.87 5.86 -9.20
CA LYS A 159 9.81 4.88 -8.87
C LYS A 159 8.47 5.55 -8.55
N LEU A 160 8.50 6.71 -7.88
CA LEU A 160 7.30 7.48 -7.60
C LEU A 160 6.64 7.98 -8.89
N SER A 161 7.43 8.53 -9.82
CA SER A 161 6.94 8.92 -11.15
C SER A 161 6.37 7.74 -11.94
N GLU A 162 7.11 6.63 -12.00
CA GLU A 162 6.67 5.42 -12.72
C GLU A 162 5.38 4.83 -12.13
N ALA A 163 5.20 4.89 -10.80
CA ALA A 163 3.98 4.46 -10.14
C ALA A 163 2.77 5.31 -10.57
N MET A 164 2.93 6.63 -10.68
CA MET A 164 1.88 7.53 -11.17
C MET A 164 1.55 7.29 -12.65
N ASP A 165 2.56 7.08 -13.50
CA ASP A 165 2.36 6.75 -14.92
C ASP A 165 1.62 5.42 -15.12
N MET A 166 1.99 4.40 -14.34
CA MET A 166 1.31 3.10 -14.38
C MET A 166 -0.14 3.21 -13.92
N ALA A 167 -0.39 3.97 -12.86
CA ALA A 167 -1.74 4.18 -12.35
C ALA A 167 -2.64 4.89 -13.36
N ALA A 168 -2.12 5.93 -14.02
CA ALA A 168 -2.83 6.61 -15.09
C ALA A 168 -3.21 5.63 -16.21
N LYS A 169 -2.29 4.74 -16.63
CA LYS A 169 -2.56 3.72 -17.67
C LYS A 169 -3.65 2.73 -17.27
N GLN A 170 -3.68 2.27 -16.01
CA GLN A 170 -4.69 1.32 -15.55
C GLN A 170 -6.08 1.93 -15.47
N MET A 171 -6.18 3.19 -15.02
CA MET A 171 -7.45 3.91 -15.01
C MET A 171 -7.94 4.21 -16.44
N ASP A 172 -7.04 4.64 -17.33
CA ASP A 172 -7.36 4.95 -18.73
C ASP A 172 -7.82 3.72 -19.52
N ALA A 173 -7.29 2.53 -19.20
CA ALA A 173 -7.74 1.27 -19.80
C ALA A 173 -9.23 0.95 -19.54
N ARG A 174 -9.85 1.56 -18.52
CA ARG A 174 -11.29 1.49 -18.24
C ARG A 174 -12.04 2.78 -18.62
N GLY A 175 -11.40 3.66 -19.39
CA GLY A 175 -11.96 4.92 -19.85
C GLY A 175 -12.26 5.92 -18.73
N GLY A 176 -11.56 5.81 -17.60
CA GLY A 176 -11.81 6.65 -16.44
C GLY A 176 -10.58 7.37 -15.92
N ILE A 177 -10.84 8.32 -15.03
CA ILE A 177 -9.84 9.09 -14.31
C ILE A 177 -10.16 9.04 -12.81
N GLY A 178 -9.19 9.37 -11.98
CA GLY A 178 -9.41 9.56 -10.56
C GLY A 178 -8.11 9.63 -9.79
N LEU A 179 -8.06 8.92 -8.68
CA LEU A 179 -7.03 9.04 -7.66
C LEU A 179 -5.92 8.00 -7.86
N THR A 180 -4.66 8.43 -7.79
CA THR A 180 -3.55 7.50 -7.54
C THR A 180 -3.23 7.51 -6.05
N TYR A 181 -3.38 6.37 -5.38
CA TYR A 181 -3.06 6.22 -3.96
C TYR A 181 -1.77 5.42 -3.80
N ILE A 182 -0.76 6.00 -3.17
CA ILE A 182 0.57 5.41 -3.06
C ILE A 182 0.92 5.20 -1.59
N LEU A 183 1.06 3.94 -1.17
CA LEU A 183 1.66 3.61 0.11
C LEU A 183 3.18 3.52 -0.04
N MET A 184 3.93 4.35 0.68
CA MET A 184 5.37 4.44 0.54
C MET A 184 6.09 3.99 1.82
N HIS A 185 6.95 2.98 1.69
CA HIS A 185 7.86 2.51 2.74
C HIS A 185 9.27 3.01 2.46
N PHE A 186 9.79 3.86 3.35
CA PHE A 186 11.14 4.41 3.25
C PHE A 186 12.19 3.43 3.77
N ASP A 187 13.40 3.55 3.23
CA ASP A 187 14.58 2.83 3.74
C ASP A 187 14.87 3.23 5.19
N ASP A 188 14.67 4.51 5.48
CA ASP A 188 14.67 5.10 6.81
C ASP A 188 13.45 4.66 7.62
N CYS A 189 13.67 3.73 8.55
CA CYS A 189 12.60 3.21 9.40
C CYS A 189 12.25 4.11 10.59
N THR A 190 13.11 5.07 10.95
CA THR A 190 12.86 6.05 12.02
C THR A 190 12.13 7.28 11.49
N LEU A 191 12.21 7.53 10.18
CA LEU A 191 11.64 8.69 9.49
C LEU A 191 12.25 10.01 9.98
N ASP A 192 13.53 9.98 10.36
CA ASP A 192 14.24 11.14 10.90
C ASP A 192 14.30 12.31 9.90
N PHE A 193 14.20 12.02 8.60
CA PHE A 193 14.23 13.02 7.52
C PHE A 193 12.87 13.21 6.84
N LEU A 194 11.77 12.89 7.51
CA LEU A 194 10.41 12.93 6.93
C LEU A 194 10.07 14.28 6.29
N GLU A 195 10.43 15.40 6.91
CA GLU A 195 10.17 16.74 6.34
C GLU A 195 10.87 16.94 4.99
N SER A 196 12.14 16.50 4.89
CA SER A 196 12.91 16.55 3.65
C SER A 196 12.29 15.65 2.58
N TYR A 197 11.84 14.44 2.96
CA TYR A 197 11.15 13.53 2.04
C TYR A 197 9.83 14.12 1.56
N ALA A 198 9.06 14.74 2.46
CA ALA A 198 7.77 15.34 2.14
C ALA A 198 7.91 16.46 1.11
N GLN A 199 8.94 17.29 1.24
CA GLN A 199 9.25 18.33 0.25
C GLN A 199 9.61 17.71 -1.11
N GLN A 200 10.52 16.74 -1.14
CA GLN A 200 10.94 16.08 -2.39
C GLN A 200 9.78 15.34 -3.09
N ILE A 201 8.89 14.71 -2.32
CA ILE A 201 7.67 14.09 -2.84
C ILE A 201 6.75 15.17 -3.40
N SER A 202 6.51 16.25 -2.67
CA SER A 202 5.66 17.37 -3.12
C SER A 202 6.17 17.97 -4.45
N ASP A 203 7.48 18.18 -4.58
CA ASP A 203 8.10 18.67 -5.80
C ASP A 203 7.93 17.68 -6.97
N CYS A 204 8.06 16.38 -6.70
CA CYS A 204 7.80 15.33 -7.70
C CYS A 204 6.33 15.30 -8.12
N LEU A 205 5.39 15.40 -7.19
CA LEU A 205 3.95 15.43 -7.50
C LEU A 205 3.58 16.68 -8.32
N ALA A 206 4.10 17.84 -7.93
CA ALA A 206 3.83 19.12 -8.60
C ALA A 206 4.34 19.14 -10.05
N SER A 207 5.47 18.48 -10.32
CA SER A 207 6.05 18.39 -11.67
C SER A 207 5.44 17.27 -12.54
N HIS A 208 4.68 16.34 -11.96
CA HIS A 208 4.05 15.25 -12.70
C HIS A 208 2.74 15.67 -13.38
N SER A 209 2.34 14.99 -14.46
CA SER A 209 1.07 15.22 -15.18
C SER A 209 -0.14 14.55 -14.52
N ALA A 210 0.07 13.70 -13.51
CA ALA A 210 -1.01 13.01 -12.81
C ALA A 210 -1.91 14.03 -12.10
N LEU A 211 -3.22 13.82 -12.17
CA LEU A 211 -4.23 14.77 -11.67
C LEU A 211 -4.26 14.75 -10.13
N ALA A 212 -4.86 13.72 -9.55
CA ALA A 212 -4.99 13.58 -8.10
C ALA A 212 -4.10 12.43 -7.59
N VAL A 213 -3.22 12.75 -6.63
CA VAL A 213 -2.28 11.77 -6.06
C VAL A 213 -2.21 11.93 -4.55
N VAL A 214 -2.29 10.83 -3.82
CA VAL A 214 -2.08 10.78 -2.37
C VAL A 214 -0.96 9.81 -2.07
N VAL A 215 0.04 10.24 -1.33
CA VAL A 215 1.14 9.42 -0.84
C VAL A 215 1.00 9.27 0.66
N GLN A 216 0.66 8.07 1.14
CA GLN A 216 0.68 7.72 2.56
C GLN A 216 2.04 7.13 2.95
N VAL A 217 2.59 7.61 4.06
CA VAL A 217 3.89 7.16 4.58
C VAL A 217 3.72 5.96 5.52
N GLY A 218 4.03 4.76 5.03
CA GLY A 218 3.94 3.52 5.79
C GLY A 218 2.53 3.11 6.20
N VAL A 219 2.40 1.92 6.80
CA VAL A 219 1.10 1.40 7.26
C VAL A 219 0.58 2.14 8.49
N PRO A 220 1.33 2.23 9.61
CA PRO A 220 0.84 2.92 10.81
C PRO A 220 0.87 4.45 10.70
N GLY A 221 1.20 4.98 9.52
CA GLY A 221 1.46 6.40 9.35
C GLY A 221 0.19 7.20 9.12
N SER A 222 0.00 8.20 9.96
CA SER A 222 -1.04 9.22 9.82
C SER A 222 -0.63 10.36 8.86
N TYR A 223 0.49 10.22 8.16
CA TYR A 223 1.06 11.28 7.33
C TYR A 223 0.81 11.01 5.86
N THR A 224 0.09 11.94 5.23
CA THR A 224 -0.24 11.91 3.80
C THR A 224 0.26 13.17 3.13
N ILE A 225 0.87 13.02 1.95
CA ILE A 225 1.28 14.11 1.06
C ILE A 225 0.39 14.02 -0.17
N SER A 226 -0.29 15.11 -0.54
CA SER A 226 -1.28 15.07 -1.61
C SER A 226 -1.08 16.14 -2.66
N LYS A 227 -1.37 15.78 -3.89
CA LYS A 227 -1.68 16.69 -4.99
C LYS A 227 -3.19 16.61 -5.27
N PRO A 228 -3.93 17.71 -5.11
CA PRO A 228 -5.37 17.75 -5.37
C PRO A 228 -5.69 17.65 -6.86
#